data_AF-A0A661QDF8-F1
#
_entry.id   AF-A0A661QDF8-F1
#
_cell.length_a   1.000
_cell.length_b   1.000
_cell.length_c   1.000
_cell.angle_alpha   90.00
_cell.angle_beta   90.00
_cell.angle_gamma   90.00
#
_symmetry.space_group_name_H-M   'P 1'
#
loop_
_entity.id
_entity.type
_entity.pdbx_description
1 polymer ?
#
loop_
_entity_poly.entity_id
_entity_poly.type
_entity_poly.pdbx_seq_one_letter_code
_entity_poly.pdbx_strand_id
1 'polypeptide(L)'
;MGMDRFRKLMLCVLAIFSVIALGFGLAMASELEIFVKEEAIVKSAEIRLADIARFTPANDIRVGRLARIKIAPSPHPGSGFILDHSFLISKLSPILSKEKNIRVKIPNALHVRRATQVVKRKRLEE
;
A
#
# COMPACT_ATOMS: atom_id res chain seq x y z
N MET A 1 -55.94 -6.37 22.82
CA MET A 1 -55.30 -5.04 22.66
C MET A 1 -53.75 -5.12 22.69
N GLY A 2 -53.14 -6.25 22.26
CA GLY A 2 -51.67 -6.47 22.35
C GLY A 2 -50.96 -6.64 21.00
N MET A 3 -51.65 -7.11 19.96
CA MET A 3 -51.04 -7.43 18.66
C MET A 3 -50.66 -6.18 17.83
N ASP A 4 -51.42 -5.10 17.92
CA ASP A 4 -51.13 -3.85 17.18
C ASP A 4 -49.91 -3.11 17.73
N ARG A 5 -49.67 -3.20 19.04
CA ARG A 5 -48.49 -2.62 19.68
C ARG A 5 -47.22 -3.40 19.33
N PHE A 6 -47.34 -4.74 19.24
CA PHE A 6 -46.25 -5.62 18.80
C PHE A 6 -45.90 -5.41 17.32
N ARG A 7 -46.90 -5.27 16.43
CA ARG A 7 -46.69 -4.93 15.01
C ARG A 7 -45.99 -3.58 14.83
N LYS A 8 -46.40 -2.55 15.58
CA LYS A 8 -45.77 -1.23 15.53
C LYS A 8 -44.32 -1.26 16.05
N LEU A 9 -44.06 -1.98 17.14
CA LEU A 9 -42.71 -2.15 17.68
C LEU A 9 -41.79 -2.90 16.71
N MET A 10 -42.28 -3.97 16.09
CA MET A 10 -41.53 -4.76 15.11
C MET A 10 -41.18 -3.94 13.85
N LEU A 11 -42.12 -3.11 13.37
CA LEU A 11 -41.88 -2.19 12.26
C LEU A 11 -40.83 -1.12 12.60
N CYS A 12 -40.84 -0.58 13.83
CA CYS A 12 -39.83 0.36 14.29
C CYS A 12 -38.43 -0.28 14.37
N VAL A 13 -38.32 -1.51 14.88
CA VAL A 13 -37.03 -2.22 14.98
C VAL A 13 -36.45 -2.51 13.59
N LEU A 14 -37.29 -2.94 12.65
CA LEU A 14 -36.88 -3.15 11.25
C LEU A 14 -36.41 -1.85 10.57
N ALA A 15 -37.12 -0.74 10.80
CA ALA A 15 -36.71 0.56 10.27
C ALA A 15 -35.36 1.01 10.85
N ILE A 16 -35.14 0.86 12.15
CA ILE A 16 -33.87 1.19 12.80
C ILE A 16 -32.73 0.32 12.26
N PHE A 17 -32.97 -0.99 12.07
CA PHE A 17 -31.97 -1.91 11.52
C PHE A 17 -31.57 -1.55 10.08
N SER A 18 -32.54 -1.11 9.26
CA SER A 18 -32.26 -0.64 7.90
C SER A 18 -31.39 0.64 7.87
N VAL A 19 -31.59 1.57 8.81
CA VAL A 19 -30.81 2.80 8.90
C VAL A 19 -29.36 2.50 9.34
N ILE A 20 -29.18 1.55 10.26
CA ILE A 20 -27.85 1.12 10.72
C ILE A 20 -27.10 0.40 9.58
N ALA A 21 -27.77 -0.44 8.79
CA ALA A 21 -27.17 -1.13 7.65
C ALA A 21 -26.70 -0.16 6.54
N LEU A 22 -27.40 0.96 6.33
CA LEU A 22 -26.99 1.98 5.37
C LEU A 22 -25.75 2.78 5.83
N GLY A 23 -25.52 2.92 7.14
CA GLY A 23 -24.39 3.70 7.68
C GLY A 23 -23.02 3.03 7.53
N PHE A 24 -22.98 1.69 7.41
CA PHE A 24 -21.73 0.93 7.31
C PHE A 24 -21.26 0.64 5.87
N GLY A 25 -22.07 0.99 4.86
CA GLY A 25 -21.83 0.64 3.46
C GLY A 25 -21.06 1.68 2.62
N LEU A 26 -20.88 2.91 3.12
CA LEU A 26 -20.18 3.96 2.38
C LEU A 26 -18.67 3.95 2.68
N ALA A 27 -18.03 2.80 2.48
CA ALA A 27 -16.61 2.80 2.17
C ALA A 27 -16.47 3.42 0.77
N MET A 28 -16.45 4.76 0.73
CA MET A 28 -16.13 5.56 -0.44
C MET A 28 -14.94 4.91 -1.12
N ALA A 29 -15.08 4.59 -2.40
CA ALA A 29 -13.98 4.12 -3.24
C ALA A 29 -12.94 5.24 -3.33
N SER A 30 -12.10 5.36 -2.30
CA SER A 30 -11.00 6.32 -2.26
C SER A 30 -10.00 5.92 -3.33
N GLU A 31 -9.76 6.82 -4.27
CA GLU A 31 -8.68 6.68 -5.25
C GLU A 31 -7.37 6.45 -4.48
N LEU A 32 -6.66 5.36 -4.79
CA LEU A 32 -5.38 5.06 -4.17
C LEU A 32 -4.29 5.72 -5.00
N GLU A 33 -3.60 6.68 -4.41
CA GLU A 33 -2.43 7.29 -5.00
C GLU A 33 -1.16 6.57 -4.59
N ILE A 34 -0.31 6.27 -5.57
CA ILE A 34 1.01 5.69 -5.38
C ILE A 34 2.03 6.68 -5.92
N PHE A 35 2.83 7.24 -5.03
CA PHE A 35 3.90 8.16 -5.39
C PHE A 35 5.25 7.45 -5.26
N VAL A 36 5.90 7.17 -6.39
CA VAL A 36 7.27 6.64 -6.40
C VAL A 36 8.24 7.79 -6.11
N LYS A 37 9.10 7.60 -5.11
CA LYS A 37 10.09 8.60 -4.67
C LYS A 37 11.18 8.77 -5.74
N GLU A 38 11.83 9.91 -5.74
CA GLU A 38 13.04 10.14 -6.56
C GLU A 38 14.28 9.51 -5.92
N GLU A 39 14.29 9.35 -4.59
CA GLU A 39 15.37 8.71 -3.84
C GLU A 39 14.83 7.71 -2.83
N ALA A 40 15.51 6.57 -2.69
CA ALA A 40 15.18 5.55 -1.70
C ALA A 40 16.42 4.86 -1.14
N ILE A 41 16.42 4.69 0.18
CA ILE A 41 17.40 3.86 0.89
C ILE A 41 16.73 2.52 1.24
N VAL A 42 17.28 1.44 0.69
CA VAL A 42 16.78 0.08 0.89
C VAL A 42 17.68 -0.69 1.85
N LYS A 43 17.09 -1.56 2.67
CA LYS A 43 17.83 -2.40 3.64
C LYS A 43 17.86 -3.87 3.22
N SER A 44 16.82 -4.31 2.50
CA SER A 44 16.62 -5.69 2.07
C SER A 44 17.47 -6.06 0.85
N ALA A 45 17.56 -7.35 0.55
CA ALA A 45 18.23 -7.83 -0.67
C ALA A 45 17.41 -7.55 -1.95
N GLU A 46 16.14 -7.22 -1.80
CA GLU A 46 15.21 -6.90 -2.89
C GLU A 46 14.57 -5.54 -2.65
N ILE A 47 14.33 -4.82 -3.74
CA ILE A 47 13.60 -3.55 -3.73
C ILE A 47 12.13 -3.87 -3.90
N ARG A 48 11.33 -3.57 -2.88
CA ARG A 48 9.87 -3.69 -2.94
C ARG A 48 9.24 -2.33 -3.17
N LEU A 49 8.00 -2.32 -3.68
CA LEU A 49 7.28 -1.08 -3.93
C LEU A 49 7.14 -0.22 -2.66
N ALA A 50 6.94 -0.84 -1.48
CA ALA A 50 6.88 -0.10 -0.22
C ALA A 50 8.17 0.62 0.17
N ASP A 51 9.32 0.15 -0.30
CA ASP A 51 10.60 0.80 0.00
C ASP A 51 10.72 2.12 -0.78
N ILE A 52 10.22 2.11 -2.02
CA ILE A 52 10.43 3.18 -3.00
C ILE A 52 9.21 4.08 -3.22
N ALA A 53 8.04 3.73 -2.70
CA ALA A 53 6.81 4.49 -2.90
C ALA A 53 6.09 4.86 -1.61
N ARG A 54 5.22 5.86 -1.68
CA ARG A 54 4.25 6.23 -0.64
C ARG A 54 2.85 5.94 -1.16
N PHE A 55 2.00 5.42 -0.28
CA PHE A 55 0.61 5.10 -0.58
C PHE A 55 -0.31 6.08 0.15
N THR A 56 -1.27 6.64 -0.56
CA THR A 56 -2.28 7.54 0.01
C THR A 56 -3.66 7.12 -0.49
N PRO A 57 -4.59 6.70 0.39
CA PRO A 57 -4.42 6.57 1.83
C PRO A 57 -3.61 5.30 2.20
N ALA A 58 -2.82 5.38 3.28
CA ALA A 58 -1.92 4.29 3.67
C ALA A 58 -2.63 3.03 4.20
N ASN A 59 -3.89 3.16 4.61
CA ASN A 59 -4.73 2.09 5.15
C ASN A 59 -5.63 1.41 4.09
N ASP A 60 -5.47 1.73 2.80
CA ASP A 60 -6.23 1.06 1.75
C ASP A 60 -5.92 -0.45 1.74
N ILE A 61 -6.97 -1.27 1.63
CA ILE A 61 -6.90 -2.74 1.68
C ILE A 61 -5.92 -3.34 0.64
N ARG A 62 -5.69 -2.65 -0.47
CA ARG A 62 -4.79 -3.07 -1.55
C ARG A 62 -3.32 -2.83 -1.20
N VAL A 63 -3.02 -1.87 -0.31
CA VAL A 63 -1.65 -1.49 0.05
C VAL A 63 -0.86 -2.68 0.54
N GLY A 64 -1.45 -3.55 1.37
CA GLY A 64 -0.75 -4.75 1.84
C GLY A 64 -0.27 -5.67 0.72
N ARG A 65 -1.03 -5.82 -0.37
CA ARG A 65 -0.62 -6.61 -1.54
C ARG A 65 0.41 -5.84 -2.37
N LEU A 66 0.11 -4.59 -2.70
CA LEU A 66 0.94 -3.74 -3.57
C LEU A 66 2.32 -3.46 -2.95
N ALA A 67 2.39 -3.25 -1.64
CA ALA A 67 3.61 -3.05 -0.87
C ALA A 67 4.65 -4.17 -1.05
N ARG A 68 4.19 -5.40 -1.31
CA ARG A 68 5.04 -6.60 -1.45
C ARG A 68 5.54 -6.83 -2.88
N ILE A 69 5.10 -6.04 -3.85
CA ILE A 69 5.55 -6.17 -5.24
C ILE A 69 7.07 -5.97 -5.30
N LYS A 70 7.76 -6.96 -5.85
CA LYS A 70 9.20 -6.90 -6.13
C LYS A 70 9.45 -6.13 -7.42
N ILE A 71 10.28 -5.11 -7.34
CA ILE A 71 10.61 -4.22 -8.47
C ILE A 71 11.93 -4.66 -9.13
N ALA A 72 12.96 -4.80 -8.30
CA ALA A 72 14.32 -5.14 -8.74
C ALA A 72 15.13 -5.78 -7.59
N PRO A 73 16.24 -6.47 -7.88
CA PRO A 73 17.24 -6.78 -6.87
C PRO A 73 17.82 -5.48 -6.29
N SER A 74 18.16 -5.49 -5.00
CA SER A 74 18.81 -4.35 -4.36
C SER A 74 20.29 -4.26 -4.76
N PRO A 75 20.90 -3.06 -4.79
CA PRO A 75 22.35 -2.93 -4.99
C PRO A 75 23.14 -3.66 -3.88
N HIS A 76 24.45 -3.80 -4.08
CA HIS A 76 25.34 -4.26 -3.02
C HIS A 76 25.30 -3.29 -1.82
N PRO A 77 25.50 -3.76 -0.57
CA PRO A 77 25.52 -2.87 0.59
C PRO A 77 26.53 -1.73 0.41
N GLY A 78 26.09 -0.49 0.65
CA GLY A 78 26.91 0.70 0.45
C GLY A 78 27.01 1.21 -0.98
N SER A 79 26.48 0.48 -1.96
CA SER A 79 26.37 0.96 -3.34
C SER A 79 24.95 1.39 -3.70
N GLY A 80 24.82 1.99 -4.88
CA GLY A 80 23.55 2.43 -5.43
C GLY A 80 23.54 2.40 -6.94
N PHE A 81 22.35 2.46 -7.52
CA PHE A 81 22.14 2.61 -8.95
C PHE A 81 20.88 3.44 -9.20
N ILE A 82 20.69 3.81 -10.46
CA ILE A 82 19.54 4.57 -10.93
C ILE A 82 18.59 3.62 -11.66
N LEU A 83 17.31 3.65 -11.30
CA LEU A 83 16.23 3.07 -12.08
C LEU A 83 15.62 4.17 -12.93
N ASP A 84 15.71 4.04 -14.24
CA ASP A 84 15.09 4.99 -15.16
C ASP A 84 13.56 4.83 -15.21
N HIS A 85 12.89 5.87 -15.70
CA HIS A 85 11.44 5.91 -15.86
C HIS A 85 10.88 4.75 -16.70
N SER A 86 11.55 4.38 -17.78
CA SER A 86 11.10 3.31 -18.69
C SER A 86 11.11 1.96 -17.99
N PHE A 87 12.13 1.68 -17.20
CA PHE A 87 12.23 0.49 -16.36
C PHE A 87 11.11 0.47 -15.32
N LEU A 88 10.90 1.59 -14.60
CA LEU A 88 9.84 1.69 -13.59
C LEU A 88 8.45 1.46 -14.20
N ILE A 89 8.16 2.06 -15.36
CA ILE A 89 6.92 1.82 -16.10
C ILE A 89 6.80 0.35 -16.50
N SER A 90 7.85 -0.24 -17.08
CA SER A 90 7.81 -1.63 -17.56
C SER A 90 7.46 -2.62 -16.45
N LYS A 91 7.85 -2.33 -15.19
CA LYS A 91 7.57 -3.16 -14.02
C LYS A 91 6.21 -2.86 -13.40
N LEU A 92 5.86 -1.59 -13.26
CA LEU A 92 4.67 -1.17 -12.52
C LEU A 92 3.40 -1.21 -13.38
N SER A 93 3.48 -0.81 -14.65
CA SER A 93 2.32 -0.69 -15.53
C SER A 93 1.52 -2.00 -15.68
N PRO A 94 2.12 -3.18 -15.92
CA PRO A 94 1.36 -4.42 -16.08
C PRO A 94 0.60 -4.86 -14.82
N ILE A 95 1.06 -4.42 -13.65
CA ILE A 95 0.46 -4.76 -12.36
C ILE A 95 -0.65 -3.76 -12.02
N LEU A 96 -0.34 -2.46 -12.15
CA LEU A 96 -1.24 -1.38 -11.74
C LEU A 96 -2.37 -1.14 -12.75
N SER A 97 -2.17 -1.44 -14.03
CA SER A 97 -3.22 -1.33 -15.05
C SER A 97 -4.40 -2.29 -14.85
N LYS A 98 -4.22 -3.35 -14.04
CA LYS A 98 -5.28 -4.31 -13.69
C LYS A 98 -6.14 -3.82 -12.53
N GLU A 99 -5.66 -2.82 -11.80
CA GLU A 99 -6.32 -2.29 -10.62
C GLU A 99 -7.20 -1.11 -10.99
N LYS A 100 -8.41 -1.06 -10.44
CA LYS A 100 -9.32 0.08 -10.63
C LYS A 100 -8.99 1.18 -9.64
N ASN A 101 -9.19 2.45 -10.00
CA ASN A 101 -9.07 3.60 -9.10
C ASN A 101 -7.69 3.69 -8.41
N ILE A 102 -6.61 3.50 -9.18
CA ILE A 102 -5.24 3.76 -8.74
C ILE A 102 -4.63 4.84 -9.62
N ARG A 103 -4.04 5.86 -8.99
CA ARG A 103 -3.24 6.87 -9.66
C ARG A 103 -1.77 6.68 -9.28
N VAL A 104 -0.90 6.67 -10.27
CA VAL A 104 0.53 6.41 -10.05
C VAL A 104 1.33 7.59 -10.58
N LYS A 105 2.19 8.15 -9.74
CA LYS A 105 3.18 9.15 -10.13
C LYS A 105 4.56 8.49 -10.11
N ILE A 106 5.18 8.42 -11.28
CA ILE A 106 6.48 7.80 -11.49
C ILE A 106 7.47 8.92 -11.86
N PRO A 107 8.61 9.06 -11.16
CA PRO A 107 9.60 10.07 -11.50
C PRO A 107 10.42 9.66 -12.73
N ASN A 108 11.13 10.63 -13.31
CA ASN A 108 12.02 10.40 -14.45
C ASN A 108 13.17 9.43 -14.12
N ALA A 109 13.63 9.44 -12.87
CA ALA A 109 14.66 8.57 -12.35
C ALA A 109 14.42 8.33 -10.85
N LEU A 110 14.77 7.15 -10.38
CA LEU A 110 14.81 6.78 -8.98
C LEU A 110 16.22 6.36 -8.59
N HIS A 111 16.84 7.11 -7.68
CA HIS A 111 18.14 6.80 -7.10
C HIS A 111 17.96 5.84 -5.92
N VAL A 112 18.47 4.63 -6.06
CA VAL A 112 18.39 3.61 -5.01
C VAL A 112 19.76 3.40 -4.40
N ARG A 113 19.85 3.45 -3.07
CA ARG A 113 21.06 3.12 -2.31
C ARG A 113 20.77 2.03 -1.30
N ARG A 114 21.66 1.06 -1.14
CA ARG A 114 21.52 0.05 -0.07
C ARG A 114 22.28 0.47 1.17
N ALA A 115 21.60 0.48 2.31
CA ALA A 115 22.23 0.74 3.59
C ALA A 115 23.35 -0.27 3.88
N THR A 116 24.49 0.20 4.39
CA THR A 116 25.55 -0.66 4.92
C THR A 116 25.11 -1.18 6.29
N GLN A 117 25.20 -2.49 6.50
CA GLN A 117 25.12 -3.07 7.84
C GLN A 117 26.53 -3.09 8.44
N VAL A 118 26.77 -2.24 9.44
CA VAL A 118 27.98 -2.33 10.26
C VAL A 118 27.72 -3.41 11.31
N VAL A 119 28.22 -4.63 11.08
CA VAL A 119 28.25 -5.66 12.11
C VAL A 119 29.31 -5.26 13.12
N LYS A 120 28.90 -4.68 14.26
CA LYS A 120 29.79 -4.55 15.41
C LYS A 120 30.15 -5.96 15.87
N ARG A 121 31.39 -6.40 15.63
CA ARG A 121 31.96 -7.61 16.27
C ARG A 121 31.82 -7.43 17.78
N LYS A 122 30.79 -8.02 18.38
CA LYS A 122 30.83 -8.35 19.81
C LYS A 122 31.88 -9.46 19.90
N ARG A 123 32.94 -9.22 20.66
CA ARG A 123 34.08 -10.12 20.85
C ARG A 123 33.60 -11.55 21.04
N LEU A 124 34.10 -12.46 20.21
CA LEU A 124 34.19 -13.88 20.52
C LEU A 124 35.38 -14.03 21.47
N GLU A 125 35.15 -13.77 22.75
CA GLU A 125 36.08 -14.09 23.85
C GLU A 125 35.23 -14.46 25.06
N GLU A 126 34.75 -15.71 25.11
CA GLU A 126 34.60 -16.52 26.32
C GLU A 126 34.94 -17.97 25.97
#